data_AF-A0A9D7D7Z2-F1
#
_entry.id   AF-A0A9D7D7Z2-F1
#
_cell.length_a   1.000
_cell.length_b   1.000
_cell.length_c   1.000
_cell.angle_alpha   90.00
_cell.angle_beta   90.00
_cell.angle_gamma   90.00
#
_symmetry.space_group_name_H-M   'P 1'
#
loop_
_entity.id
_entity.type
_entity.pdbx_description
1 polymer ?
#
loop_
_entity_poly.entity_id
_entity_poly.type
_entity_poly.pdbx_seq_one_letter_code
_entity_poly.pdbx_strand_id
1 'polypeptide(L)'
;MIRTLAVALAFTCVAMPALAQQTPQPVELCGVFQITDAEHVSYIPIPGYSILQATPPLSAPPGAVHAVVCDRTSIFIGPTDHRVITDLGVPLFIRSSGRIAVLEIADRQLRLRFTQGEPTPEERAAIAPAIERALADMERMPARQPQARPAQ
;
A
#
# COMPACT_ATOMS: atom_id res chain seq x y z
N MET A 1 36.91 72.32 -5.46
CA MET A 1 37.77 71.29 -6.09
C MET A 1 36.93 70.04 -6.29
N ILE A 2 36.81 69.63 -7.55
CA ILE A 2 36.00 68.50 -8.05
C ILE A 2 36.70 67.19 -7.71
N ARG A 3 35.95 66.13 -7.36
CA ARG A 3 36.25 64.74 -7.76
C ARG A 3 35.09 63.77 -7.48
N THR A 4 34.22 63.70 -8.49
CA THR A 4 33.66 62.51 -9.13
C THR A 4 33.78 61.17 -8.39
N LEU A 5 32.64 60.60 -7.99
CA LEU A 5 32.45 59.19 -7.64
C LEU A 5 31.79 58.48 -8.83
N ALA A 6 32.48 57.50 -9.39
CA ALA A 6 31.96 56.61 -10.42
C ALA A 6 31.16 55.48 -9.75
N VAL A 7 29.92 55.29 -10.21
CA VAL A 7 28.97 54.27 -9.79
C VAL A 7 29.36 52.92 -10.40
N ALA A 8 29.58 51.91 -9.57
CA ALA A 8 29.74 50.52 -9.99
C ALA A 8 28.37 49.85 -10.10
N LEU A 9 28.00 49.38 -11.29
CA LEU A 9 26.81 48.57 -11.52
C LEU A 9 26.98 47.17 -10.91
N ALA A 10 26.11 46.84 -9.96
CA ALA A 10 25.96 45.48 -9.45
C ALA A 10 25.12 44.64 -10.44
N PHE A 11 25.72 43.59 -11.00
CA PHE A 11 24.98 42.52 -11.67
C PHE A 11 24.41 41.57 -10.61
N THR A 12 23.12 41.69 -10.30
CA THR A 12 22.39 40.71 -9.49
C THR A 12 21.83 39.64 -10.42
N CYS A 13 22.44 38.45 -10.43
CA CYS A 13 21.86 37.25 -11.02
C CYS A 13 20.58 36.88 -10.26
N VAL A 14 19.42 37.04 -10.89
CA VAL A 14 18.15 36.57 -10.38
C VAL A 14 18.09 35.06 -10.63
N ALA A 15 18.35 34.25 -9.59
CA ALA A 15 18.11 32.83 -9.64
C ALA A 15 16.59 32.59 -9.66
N MET A 16 16.06 32.11 -10.78
CA MET A 16 14.68 31.66 -10.87
C MET A 16 14.50 30.39 -10.03
N PRO A 17 13.48 30.30 -9.15
CA PRO A 17 13.16 29.07 -8.48
C PRO A 17 12.60 28.09 -9.52
N ALA A 18 13.35 27.02 -9.79
CA ALA A 18 12.81 25.86 -10.45
C ALA A 18 11.71 25.28 -9.55
N LEU A 19 10.45 25.42 -9.97
CA LEU A 19 9.33 24.69 -9.39
C LEU A 19 9.57 23.20 -9.63
N ALA A 20 10.25 22.55 -8.70
CA ALA A 20 10.29 21.11 -8.62
C ALA A 20 8.83 20.64 -8.52
N GLN A 21 8.34 20.02 -9.59
CA GLN A 21 7.05 19.34 -9.57
C GLN A 21 7.14 18.26 -8.50
N GLN A 22 6.55 18.51 -7.33
CA GLN A 22 6.34 17.50 -6.32
C GLN A 22 5.36 16.49 -6.90
N THR A 23 5.88 15.45 -7.54
CA THR A 23 5.11 14.23 -7.77
C THR A 23 4.61 13.78 -6.39
N PRO A 24 3.28 13.62 -6.20
CA PRO A 24 2.76 13.06 -4.96
C PRO A 24 3.51 11.75 -4.69
N GLN A 25 4.18 11.65 -3.55
CA GLN A 25 4.82 10.41 -3.14
C GLN A 25 3.74 9.31 -3.13
N PRO A 26 4.01 8.14 -3.74
CA PRO A 26 3.03 7.05 -3.72
C PRO A 26 2.69 6.73 -2.26
N VAL A 27 1.40 6.83 -1.93
CA VAL A 27 0.89 6.50 -0.59
C VAL A 27 1.11 5.03 -0.28
N GLU A 28 1.20 4.20 -1.34
CA GLU A 28 1.62 2.82 -1.27
C GLU A 28 2.31 2.35 -2.55
N LEU A 29 3.11 1.29 -2.41
CA LEU A 29 3.64 0.49 -3.52
C LEU A 29 3.34 -0.97 -3.22
N CYS A 30 2.56 -1.64 -4.08
CA CYS A 30 2.19 -3.04 -3.87
C CYS A 30 2.86 -3.98 -4.88
N GLY A 31 3.06 -5.21 -4.44
CA GLY A 31 3.53 -6.33 -5.23
C GLY A 31 2.95 -7.64 -4.71
N VAL A 32 3.47 -8.76 -5.18
CA VAL A 32 2.99 -10.09 -4.80
C VAL A 32 4.15 -10.96 -4.31
N PHE A 33 3.83 -11.85 -3.37
CA PHE A 33 4.69 -13.00 -3.09
C PHE A 33 4.31 -14.17 -4.00
N GLN A 34 5.34 -14.77 -4.60
CA GLN A 34 5.26 -16.03 -5.32
C GLN A 34 6.11 -17.07 -4.60
N ILE A 35 5.46 -18.13 -4.15
CA ILE A 35 6.13 -19.32 -3.64
C ILE A 35 6.49 -20.17 -4.86
N THR A 36 7.77 -20.37 -5.11
CA THR A 36 8.24 -21.19 -6.24
C THR A 36 8.49 -22.64 -5.81
N ASP A 37 8.84 -22.85 -4.55
CA ASP A 37 8.98 -24.16 -3.90
C ASP A 37 8.91 -24.00 -2.36
N ALA A 38 9.21 -25.06 -1.61
CA ALA A 38 9.10 -25.07 -0.16
C ALA A 38 10.07 -24.10 0.56
N GLU A 39 11.16 -23.68 -0.08
CA GLU A 39 12.21 -22.86 0.53
C GLU A 39 12.31 -21.46 -0.09
N HIS A 40 11.75 -21.26 -1.29
CA HIS A 40 11.89 -20.02 -2.04
C HIS A 40 10.58 -19.24 -2.16
N VAL A 41 10.62 -17.99 -1.66
CA VAL A 41 9.58 -16.98 -1.85
C VAL A 41 10.18 -15.77 -2.54
N SER A 42 9.61 -15.39 -3.68
CA SER A 42 10.01 -14.19 -4.43
C SER A 42 9.02 -13.06 -4.20
N TYR A 43 9.54 -11.86 -3.87
CA TYR A 43 8.76 -10.62 -3.92
C TYR A 43 8.87 -10.02 -5.32
N ILE A 44 7.73 -9.84 -5.99
CA ILE A 44 7.66 -9.19 -7.29
C ILE A 44 6.89 -7.87 -7.13
N PRO A 45 7.58 -6.71 -7.11
CA PRO A 45 6.91 -5.42 -7.11
C PRO A 45 6.19 -5.22 -8.45
N ILE A 46 4.98 -4.66 -8.42
CA ILE A 46 4.18 -4.44 -9.63
C ILE A 46 3.94 -2.94 -9.80
N PRO A 47 4.59 -2.29 -10.77
CA PRO A 47 4.44 -0.86 -10.99
C PRO A 47 2.96 -0.47 -11.17
N GLY A 48 2.52 0.53 -10.41
CA GLY A 48 1.14 1.03 -10.46
C GLY A 48 0.09 0.14 -9.79
N TYR A 49 0.47 -1.01 -9.22
CA TYR A 49 -0.46 -1.84 -8.46
C TYR A 49 -0.69 -1.23 -7.07
N SER A 50 -1.96 -0.97 -6.78
CA SER A 50 -2.42 -0.32 -5.55
C SER A 50 -3.67 -1.05 -5.06
N ILE A 51 -3.75 -1.27 -3.75
CA ILE A 51 -4.93 -1.74 -3.05
C ILE A 51 -5.79 -0.56 -2.59
N LEU A 52 -5.19 0.47 -1.96
CA LEU A 52 -5.89 1.65 -1.43
C LEU A 52 -6.63 2.45 -2.50
N GLN A 53 -6.10 2.51 -3.73
CA GLN A 53 -6.65 3.31 -4.82
C GLN A 53 -7.35 2.46 -5.89
N ALA A 54 -7.32 1.13 -5.77
CA ALA A 54 -8.00 0.26 -6.74
C ALA A 54 -9.52 0.36 -6.62
N THR A 55 -10.18 0.23 -7.78
CA THR A 55 -11.62 0.04 -7.84
C THR A 55 -11.94 -1.45 -7.73
N PRO A 56 -12.72 -1.89 -6.73
CA PRO A 56 -13.11 -3.29 -6.62
C PRO A 56 -14.07 -3.72 -7.75
N PRO A 57 -14.10 -5.02 -8.14
CA PRO A 57 -13.29 -6.09 -7.56
C PRO A 57 -11.81 -5.98 -7.96
N LEU A 58 -10.92 -6.35 -7.03
CA LEU A 58 -9.50 -6.37 -7.33
C LEU A 58 -9.19 -7.42 -8.40
N SER A 59 -8.30 -7.06 -9.33
CA SER A 59 -7.78 -7.98 -10.32
C SER A 59 -6.41 -8.51 -9.87
N ALA A 60 -6.23 -9.83 -10.00
CA ALA A 60 -4.95 -10.45 -9.73
C ALA A 60 -3.93 -10.07 -10.82
N PRO A 61 -2.70 -9.73 -10.45
CA PRO A 61 -1.60 -9.64 -11.40
C PRO A 61 -1.33 -10.99 -12.09
N PRO A 62 -0.71 -11.01 -13.28
CA PRO A 62 -0.36 -12.26 -13.95
C PRO A 62 0.53 -13.18 -13.10
N GLY A 63 0.31 -14.49 -13.22
CA GLY A 63 1.07 -15.52 -12.50
C GLY A 63 0.38 -16.00 -11.22
N ALA A 64 1.06 -16.89 -10.48
CA ALA A 64 0.57 -17.34 -9.18
C ALA A 64 0.66 -16.19 -8.17
N VAL A 65 -0.38 -15.98 -7.38
CA VAL A 65 -0.38 -15.00 -6.28
C VAL A 65 -0.60 -15.78 -4.98
N HIS A 66 0.35 -15.73 -4.07
CA HIS A 66 0.24 -16.39 -2.76
C HIS A 66 -0.04 -15.40 -1.63
N ALA A 67 0.38 -14.15 -1.80
CA ALA A 67 0.06 -13.02 -0.94
C ALA A 67 0.24 -11.71 -1.69
N VAL A 68 -0.45 -10.66 -1.26
CA VAL A 68 -0.15 -9.28 -1.67
C VAL A 68 0.71 -8.63 -0.59
N VAL A 69 1.69 -7.83 -1.00
CA VAL A 69 2.55 -7.07 -0.08
C VAL A 69 2.51 -5.61 -0.49
N CYS A 70 2.18 -4.72 0.44
CA CYS A 70 2.16 -3.29 0.21
C CYS A 70 3.13 -2.58 1.16
N ASP A 71 4.06 -1.83 0.60
CA ASP A 71 4.90 -0.88 1.32
C ASP A 71 4.11 0.43 1.50
N ARG A 72 3.93 0.84 2.75
CA ARG A 72 3.13 2.01 3.13
C ARG A 72 3.84 2.86 4.18
N THR A 73 3.38 4.10 4.31
CA THR A 73 3.81 5.00 5.38
C THR A 73 3.25 4.61 6.75
N SER A 74 2.21 3.76 6.81
CA SER A 74 1.59 3.25 8.04
C SER A 74 1.06 1.82 7.84
N ILE A 75 0.95 1.05 8.93
CA ILE A 75 0.30 -0.28 8.95
C ILE A 75 -1.23 -0.21 9.11
N PHE A 76 -1.81 0.98 8.93
CA PHE A 76 -3.26 1.19 8.95
C PHE A 76 -3.98 0.32 7.91
N ILE A 77 -5.10 -0.29 8.31
CA ILE A 77 -5.97 -1.06 7.42
C ILE A 77 -6.85 -0.08 6.63
N GLY A 78 -6.60 0.00 5.33
CA GLY A 78 -7.36 0.80 4.40
C GLY A 78 -8.77 0.24 4.10
N PRO A 79 -9.64 1.06 3.51
CA PRO A 79 -11.02 0.69 3.20
C PRO A 79 -11.12 -0.51 2.25
N THR A 80 -10.15 -0.68 1.35
CA THR A 80 -10.13 -1.72 0.32
C THR A 80 -9.24 -2.92 0.68
N ASP A 81 -8.56 -2.93 1.82
CA ASP A 81 -7.59 -3.97 2.16
C ASP A 81 -8.20 -5.36 2.30
N HIS A 82 -9.41 -5.43 2.87
CA HIS A 82 -10.16 -6.68 2.98
C HIS A 82 -10.48 -7.29 1.62
N ARG A 83 -10.48 -6.48 0.55
CA ARG A 83 -10.71 -6.95 -0.82
C ARG A 83 -9.59 -7.82 -1.34
N VAL A 84 -8.38 -7.75 -0.77
CA VAL A 84 -7.31 -8.72 -1.13
C VAL A 84 -7.76 -10.14 -0.77
N ILE A 85 -8.34 -10.29 0.42
CA ILE A 85 -8.87 -11.56 0.89
C ILE A 85 -10.11 -11.95 0.11
N THR A 86 -11.11 -11.07 0.03
CA THR A 86 -12.38 -11.44 -0.59
C THR A 86 -12.27 -11.58 -2.09
N ASP A 87 -11.43 -10.77 -2.74
CA ASP A 87 -11.33 -10.74 -4.19
C ASP A 87 -10.29 -11.71 -4.75
N LEU A 88 -9.13 -11.79 -4.10
CA LEU A 88 -7.98 -12.57 -4.59
C LEU A 88 -7.78 -13.87 -3.80
N GLY A 89 -8.40 -14.01 -2.63
CA GLY A 89 -8.32 -15.24 -1.83
C GLY A 89 -6.99 -15.44 -1.10
N VAL A 90 -6.19 -14.38 -0.95
CA VAL A 90 -4.83 -14.43 -0.37
C VAL A 90 -4.69 -13.43 0.78
N PRO A 91 -3.72 -13.62 1.70
CA PRO A 91 -3.43 -12.65 2.74
C PRO A 91 -2.80 -11.36 2.18
N LEU A 92 -2.97 -10.27 2.92
CA LEU A 92 -2.32 -8.97 2.68
C LEU A 92 -1.25 -8.71 3.74
N PHE A 93 -0.04 -8.41 3.31
CA PHE A 93 1.06 -7.93 4.14
C PHE A 93 1.20 -6.42 3.96
N ILE A 94 1.21 -5.67 5.06
CA ILE A 94 1.46 -4.23 5.07
C ILE A 94 2.78 -3.99 5.77
N ARG A 95 3.75 -3.42 5.05
CA ARG A 95 5.09 -3.09 5.57
C ARG A 95 5.21 -1.58 5.75
N SER A 96 5.71 -1.15 6.91
CA SER A 96 5.96 0.26 7.21
C SER A 96 7.11 0.39 8.21
N SER A 97 8.21 1.00 7.76
CA SER A 97 9.37 1.32 8.63
C SER A 97 9.85 0.16 9.51
N GLY A 98 10.03 -1.03 8.91
CA GLY A 98 10.48 -2.23 9.62
C GLY A 98 9.40 -2.95 10.44
N ARG A 99 8.14 -2.51 10.36
CA ARG A 99 6.98 -3.16 10.97
C ARG A 99 6.18 -3.87 9.90
N ILE A 100 5.60 -5.02 10.25
CA ILE A 100 4.85 -5.86 9.33
C ILE A 100 3.56 -6.30 9.99
N ALA A 101 2.44 -5.92 9.38
CA ALA A 101 1.12 -6.40 9.71
C ALA A 101 0.61 -7.34 8.61
N VAL A 102 -0.13 -8.38 9.01
CA VAL A 102 -0.72 -9.37 8.12
C VAL A 102 -2.22 -9.40 8.37
N LEU A 103 -2.99 -9.06 7.34
CA LEU A 103 -4.43 -9.20 7.31
C LEU A 103 -4.78 -10.51 6.60
N GLU A 104 -5.46 -11.40 7.30
CA GLU A 104 -5.78 -12.76 6.82
C GLU A 104 -7.14 -13.23 7.34
N ILE A 105 -7.64 -14.33 6.77
CA ILE A 105 -8.75 -15.09 7.37
C ILE A 105 -8.14 -16.26 8.13
N ALA A 106 -8.43 -16.32 9.42
CA ALA A 106 -8.10 -17.45 10.27
C ALA A 106 -9.35 -17.83 11.07
N ASP A 107 -9.63 -19.13 11.17
CA ASP A 107 -10.81 -19.64 11.88
C ASP A 107 -12.13 -19.01 11.40
N ARG A 108 -12.20 -18.70 10.09
CA ARG A 108 -13.32 -18.00 9.41
C ARG A 108 -13.55 -16.55 9.89
N GLN A 109 -12.58 -15.95 10.55
CA GLN A 109 -12.64 -14.56 11.01
C GLN A 109 -11.52 -13.72 10.38
N LEU A 110 -11.83 -12.45 10.11
CA LEU A 110 -10.82 -11.47 9.70
C LEU A 110 -9.89 -11.20 10.87
N ARG A 111 -8.60 -11.46 10.66
CA ARG A 111 -7.57 -11.32 11.70
C ARG A 111 -6.45 -10.41 11.19
N LEU A 112 -6.08 -9.45 12.03
CA LEU A 112 -4.85 -8.68 11.88
C LEU A 112 -3.81 -9.24 12.86
N ARG A 113 -2.63 -9.58 12.36
CA ARG A 113 -1.50 -10.05 13.17
C ARG A 113 -0.25 -9.21 12.86
N PHE A 114 0.53 -8.90 13.88
CA PHE A 114 1.83 -8.25 13.71
C PHE A 114 2.93 -9.31 13.73
N THR A 115 3.70 -9.39 12.66
CA THR A 115 4.81 -10.36 12.54
C THR A 115 6.16 -9.72 12.85
N GLN A 116 6.23 -8.40 12.80
CA GLN A 116 7.42 -7.64 13.15
C GLN A 116 7.02 -6.26 13.66
N GLY A 117 7.57 -5.87 14.81
CA GLY A 117 7.26 -4.61 15.47
C GLY A 117 5.82 -4.52 15.97
N GLU A 118 5.46 -3.34 16.48
CA GLU A 118 4.16 -3.06 17.09
C GLU A 118 3.51 -1.83 16.42
N PRO A 119 2.16 -1.75 16.35
CA PRO A 119 1.48 -0.54 15.93
C PRO A 119 1.78 0.61 16.88
N THR A 120 1.85 1.84 16.34
CA THR A 120 1.87 3.05 17.16
C THR A 120 0.56 3.19 17.94
N PRO A 121 0.48 4.04 18.98
CA PRO A 121 -0.77 4.29 19.68
C PRO A 121 -1.92 4.73 18.77
N GLU A 122 -1.63 5.57 17.78
CA GLU A 122 -2.60 6.08 16.81
C GLU A 122 -3.10 4.96 15.89
N GLU A 123 -2.20 4.13 15.37
CA GLU A 123 -2.56 2.97 14.56
C GLU A 123 -3.39 1.98 15.39
N ARG A 124 -2.97 1.71 16.63
CA ARG A 124 -3.64 0.76 17.53
C ARG A 124 -5.07 1.18 17.83
N ALA A 125 -5.29 2.46 18.09
CA ALA A 125 -6.64 3.01 18.31
C ALA A 125 -7.54 2.87 17.08
N ALA A 126 -6.96 2.80 15.88
CA ALA A 126 -7.72 2.74 14.64
C ALA A 126 -7.94 1.33 14.08
N ILE A 127 -7.30 0.29 14.65
CA ILE A 127 -7.46 -1.10 14.19
C ILE A 127 -8.90 -1.59 14.33
N ALA A 128 -9.48 -1.50 15.53
CA ALA A 128 -10.83 -2.00 15.81
C ALA A 128 -11.89 -1.41 14.85
N PRO A 129 -12.01 -0.08 14.70
CA PRO A 129 -13.00 0.48 13.78
C PRO A 129 -12.70 0.15 12.30
N ALA A 130 -11.44 -0.06 11.93
CA ALA A 130 -11.10 -0.48 10.56
C ALA A 130 -11.52 -1.94 10.28
N ILE A 131 -11.30 -2.85 11.24
CA ILE A 131 -11.76 -4.24 11.16
C ILE A 131 -13.28 -4.33 11.14
N GLU A 132 -13.97 -3.60 12.02
CA GLU A 132 -15.43 -3.55 12.04
C GLU A 132 -16.01 -3.07 10.71
N ARG A 133 -15.43 -2.03 10.11
CA ARG A 133 -15.83 -1.54 8.78
C ARG A 133 -15.63 -2.61 7.71
N ALA A 134 -14.46 -3.25 7.70
CA ALA A 134 -14.15 -4.32 6.75
C ALA A 134 -15.14 -5.49 6.88
N LEU A 135 -15.46 -5.93 8.09
CA LEU A 135 -16.44 -6.99 8.34
C LEU A 135 -17.83 -6.60 7.83
N ALA A 136 -18.29 -5.38 8.15
CA ALA A 136 -19.59 -4.88 7.69
C ALA A 136 -19.66 -4.76 6.16
N ASP A 137 -18.55 -4.42 5.49
CA ASP A 137 -18.47 -4.41 4.04
C ASP A 137 -18.53 -5.82 3.45
N MET A 138 -17.80 -6.78 4.05
CA MET A 138 -17.81 -8.19 3.65
C MET A 138 -19.19 -8.83 3.77
N GLU A 139 -19.94 -8.54 4.83
CA GLU A 139 -21.30 -9.04 5.04
C GLU A 139 -22.29 -8.53 3.97
N ARG A 140 -22.07 -7.32 3.46
CA ARG A 140 -22.88 -6.73 2.38
C ARG A 140 -22.53 -7.28 1.00
N MET A 141 -21.43 -8.02 0.86
CA MET A 141 -21.05 -8.59 -0.42
C MET A 141 -21.94 -9.79 -0.77
N PRO A 142 -22.41 -9.89 -2.02
CA PRO A 142 -23.11 -11.08 -2.46
C PRO A 142 -22.18 -12.30 -2.32
N ALA A 143 -22.75 -13.43 -1.87
CA ALA A 143 -22.01 -14.69 -1.80
C ALA A 143 -21.37 -14.98 -3.16
N ARG A 144 -20.03 -15.07 -3.20
CA ARG A 144 -19.32 -15.39 -4.43
C ARG A 144 -19.81 -16.73 -4.96
N GLN A 145 -20.37 -16.72 -6.17
CA GLN A 145 -20.43 -17.94 -6.95
C GLN A 145 -18.98 -18.40 -7.17
N PRO A 146 -18.64 -19.68 -6.93
CA PRO A 146 -17.30 -20.18 -7.20
C PRO A 146 -16.96 -19.89 -8.65
N GLN A 147 -15.98 -19.01 -8.90
CA GLN A 147 -15.45 -18.85 -10.24
C GLN A 147 -14.90 -20.21 -10.65
N ALA A 148 -15.50 -20.80 -11.69
CA ALA A 148 -15.08 -22.07 -12.23
C ALA A 148 -13.57 -21.99 -12.52
N ARG A 149 -12.79 -22.82 -11.82
CA ARG A 149 -11.38 -23.02 -12.17
C ARG A 149 -11.33 -23.43 -13.65
N PRO A 150 -10.56 -22.75 -14.51
CA PRO A 150 -10.30 -23.31 -15.83
C PRO A 150 -9.65 -24.67 -15.63
N ALA A 151 -10.17 -25.68 -16.31
CA ALA A 151 -9.56 -27.00 -16.36
C ALA A 151 -8.11 -26.84 -16.86
N GLN A 152 -7.16 -27.39 -16.11
CA GLN A 152 -5.75 -27.48 -16.51
C GLN A 152 -5.59 -28.38 -17.72
#